data_AF-A0A7V6RP89-F1
#
_entry.id   AF-A0A7V6RP89-F1
#
_cell.length_a   1.000
_cell.length_b   1.000
_cell.length_c   1.000
_cell.angle_alpha   90.00
_cell.angle_beta   90.00
_cell.angle_gamma   90.00
#
_symmetry.space_group_name_H-M   'P 1'
#
loop_
_entity.id
_entity.type
_entity.pdbx_description
1 polymer ?
#
loop_
_entity_poly.entity_id
_entity_poly.type
_entity_poly.pdbx_seq_one_letter_code
_entity_poly.pdbx_strand_id
1 'polypeptide(L)'
;MANIKGRKYYSLTAENKEASVYIYGDIVSWEWLESDVSSYTLAKEIEELPGDIETINVFINSYGGEVAEGLAIYNALCRHKAKVKTYCDGFACSVASV
;
A
#
# COMPACT_ATOMS: atom_id res chain seq x y z
N MET A 1 -9.36 26.35 8.07
CA MET A 1 -9.94 25.08 7.64
C MET A 1 -9.06 24.53 6.53
N ALA A 2 -8.20 23.56 6.84
CA ALA A 2 -7.25 23.02 5.88
C ALA A 2 -8.02 22.23 4.80
N ASN A 3 -7.71 22.54 3.55
CA ASN A 3 -8.28 21.93 2.35
C ASN A 3 -7.85 20.45 2.28
N ILE A 4 -8.79 19.53 2.57
CA ILE A 4 -8.57 18.09 2.49
C ILE A 4 -8.64 17.69 1.01
N LYS A 5 -7.54 17.91 0.29
CA LYS A 5 -7.42 17.58 -1.13
C LYS A 5 -7.10 16.09 -1.25
N GLY A 6 -8.14 15.27 -1.41
CA GLY A 6 -8.09 13.88 -1.89
C GLY A 6 -7.33 12.90 -1.00
N ARG A 7 -8.05 12.01 -0.31
CA ARG A 7 -7.43 10.87 0.38
C ARG A 7 -6.85 9.92 -0.67
N LYS A 8 -5.61 10.16 -1.08
CA LYS A 8 -4.78 9.11 -1.67
C LYS A 8 -4.61 8.02 -0.60
N TYR A 9 -4.51 6.78 -1.04
CA TYR A 9 -4.72 5.49 -0.36
C TYR A 9 -3.81 5.19 0.86
N TYR A 10 -3.47 6.20 1.66
CA TYR A 10 -2.66 6.12 2.86
C TYR A 10 -2.94 7.30 3.78
N SER A 11 -2.76 7.09 5.08
CA SER A 11 -2.66 8.16 6.07
C SER A 11 -1.29 8.03 6.72
N LEU A 12 -0.43 9.02 6.53
CA LEU A 12 0.83 9.13 7.28
C LEU A 12 0.52 9.74 8.64
N THR A 13 0.36 8.91 9.66
CA THR A 13 0.39 9.35 11.05
C THR A 13 1.82 9.27 11.56
N ALA A 14 2.62 10.29 11.23
CA ALA A 14 4.03 10.41 11.63
C ALA A 14 4.26 10.49 13.16
N GLU A 15 3.20 10.57 13.96
CA GLU A 15 3.31 10.71 15.43
C GLU A 15 3.99 9.52 16.11
N ASN A 16 3.99 8.32 15.49
CA ASN A 16 4.57 7.10 16.07
C ASN A 16 5.67 6.46 15.19
N LYS A 17 6.21 7.18 14.19
CA LYS A 17 7.10 6.60 13.16
C LYS A 17 6.48 5.40 12.44
N GLU A 18 5.16 5.42 12.29
CA GLU A 18 4.41 4.41 11.57
C GLU A 18 3.80 5.01 10.31
N ALA A 19 3.85 4.24 9.21
CA ALA A 19 3.13 4.55 7.98
C ALA A 19 2.02 3.52 7.78
N SER A 20 0.87 3.96 7.27
CA SER A 20 -0.27 3.07 6.98
C SER A 20 -0.57 3.09 5.48
N VAL A 21 -0.53 1.92 4.86
CA VAL A 21 -0.74 1.69 3.42
C VAL A 21 -2.00 0.83 3.25
N TYR A 22 -2.82 1.13 2.23
CA TYR A 22 -4.06 0.39 1.98
C TYR A 22 -4.04 -0.22 0.57
N ILE A 23 -4.20 -1.54 0.46
CA ILE A 23 -4.31 -2.29 -0.79
C ILE A 23 -5.75 -2.77 -0.94
N TYR A 24 -6.61 -1.89 -1.41
CA TYR A 24 -8.06 -2.11 -1.50
C TYR A 24 -8.47 -2.14 -2.96
N GLY A 25 -9.27 -3.13 -3.35
CA GLY A 25 -9.66 -3.36 -4.75
C GLY A 25 -8.61 -4.11 -5.56
N ASP A 26 -8.68 -4.05 -6.89
CA ASP A 26 -7.87 -4.92 -7.76
C ASP A 26 -6.45 -4.36 -7.98
N ILE A 27 -5.47 -5.25 -8.02
CA ILE A 27 -4.06 -4.92 -8.26
C ILE A 27 -3.80 -4.94 -9.77
N VAL A 28 -3.61 -3.79 -10.38
CA VAL A 28 -3.55 -3.64 -11.85
C VAL A 28 -2.50 -2.62 -12.29
N SER A 29 -1.98 -2.77 -13.49
CA SER A 29 -0.97 -1.86 -14.05
C SER A 29 -1.55 -0.50 -14.44
N TRP A 30 -2.86 -0.44 -14.72
CA TRP A 30 -3.58 0.78 -15.06
C TRP A 30 -4.85 0.88 -14.22
N GLU A 31 -4.95 1.93 -13.40
CA GLU A 31 -6.11 2.17 -12.54
C GLU A 31 -7.28 2.69 -13.41
N TRP A 32 -8.28 1.83 -13.63
CA TRP A 32 -9.50 2.20 -14.36
C TRP A 32 -10.59 2.72 -13.42
N LEU A 33 -10.62 2.18 -12.21
CA LEU A 33 -11.51 2.57 -11.12
C LEU A 33 -10.73 3.26 -10.01
N GLU A 34 -11.43 4.11 -9.24
CA GLU A 34 -10.85 4.70 -8.01
C GLU A 34 -10.56 3.62 -6.95
N SER A 35 -11.09 2.41 -7.09
CA SER A 35 -10.74 1.28 -6.23
C SER A 35 -9.51 0.51 -6.69
N ASP A 36 -8.93 0.82 -7.84
CA ASP A 36 -7.80 0.04 -8.35
C ASP A 36 -6.50 0.50 -7.68
N VAL A 37 -5.56 -0.44 -7.53
CA VAL A 37 -4.24 -0.17 -6.94
C VAL A 37 -3.16 -0.51 -7.93
N SER A 38 -2.43 0.52 -8.39
CA SER A 38 -1.21 0.35 -9.18
C SER A 38 0.02 0.14 -8.31
N SER A 39 0.86 -0.82 -8.72
CA SER A 39 2.16 -1.02 -8.05
C SER A 39 3.07 0.19 -8.21
N TYR A 40 2.95 0.93 -9.32
CA TYR A 40 3.76 2.13 -9.56
C TYR A 40 3.48 3.20 -8.51
N THR A 41 2.20 3.48 -8.25
CA THR A 41 1.76 4.46 -7.25
C THR A 41 2.25 4.03 -5.87
N LEU A 42 1.98 2.78 -5.49
CA LEU A 42 2.27 2.30 -4.14
C LEU A 42 3.76 2.14 -3.86
N ALA A 43 4.54 1.61 -4.81
CA ALA A 43 5.98 1.45 -4.65
C ALA A 43 6.68 2.80 -4.53
N LYS A 44 6.27 3.79 -5.33
CA LYS A 44 6.80 5.15 -5.24
C LYS A 44 6.49 5.78 -3.89
N GLU A 45 5.28 5.60 -3.38
CA GLU A 45 4.90 6.12 -2.07
C GLU A 45 5.68 5.46 -0.92
N ILE A 46 5.95 4.14 -1.01
CA ILE A 46 6.80 3.42 -0.05
C ILE A 46 8.25 3.95 -0.10
N GLU A 47 8.77 4.23 -1.30
CA GLU A 47 10.12 4.78 -1.48
C GLU A 47 10.24 6.24 -1.01
N GLU A 48 9.14 7.01 -1.05
CA GLU A 48 9.05 8.39 -0.56
C GLU A 48 8.80 8.49 0.95
N LEU A 49 8.63 7.38 1.66
CA LEU A 49 8.45 7.39 3.12
C LEU A 49 9.68 8.01 3.82
N PRO A 50 9.46 8.77 4.90
CA PRO A 50 10.56 9.25 5.74
C PRO A 50 11.46 8.12 6.23
N GLY A 51 12.78 8.31 6.15
CA GLY A 51 13.74 7.27 6.50
C GLY A 51 13.77 6.86 7.98
N ASP A 52 13.07 7.58 8.84
CA ASP A 52 12.90 7.28 10.27
C ASP A 52 11.64 6.46 10.58
N ILE A 53 10.85 6.06 9.57
CA ILE A 53 9.72 5.13 9.74
C ILE A 53 10.25 3.77 10.21
N GLU A 54 9.69 3.29 11.33
CA GLU A 54 10.07 2.02 11.96
C GLU A 54 9.06 0.91 11.64
N THR A 55 7.80 1.24 11.34
CA THR A 55 6.74 0.28 11.01
C THR A 55 5.91 0.73 9.81
N ILE A 56 5.60 -0.19 8.91
CA ILE A 56 4.61 -0.01 7.84
C ILE A 56 3.45 -0.96 8.11
N ASN A 57 2.27 -0.43 8.37
CA ASN A 57 1.02 -1.17 8.50
C ASN A 57 0.35 -1.24 7.12
N VAL A 58 0.12 -2.43 6.60
CA VAL A 58 -0.49 -2.66 5.28
C VAL A 58 -1.86 -3.30 5.48
N PHE A 59 -2.93 -2.58 5.17
CA PHE A 59 -4.30 -3.05 5.27
C PHE A 59 -4.76 -3.56 3.90
N ILE A 60 -5.31 -4.77 3.85
CA ILE A 60 -5.60 -5.48 2.60
C ILE A 60 -7.07 -5.84 2.55
N ASN A 61 -7.70 -5.47 1.45
CA ASN A 61 -9.05 -5.91 1.07
C ASN A 61 -9.14 -6.00 -0.46
N SER A 62 -8.58 -7.09 -1.01
CA SER A 62 -8.33 -7.24 -2.44
C SER A 62 -8.53 -8.69 -2.90
N TYR A 63 -9.19 -8.85 -4.06
CA TYR A 63 -9.31 -10.14 -4.74
C TYR A 63 -8.02 -10.54 -5.48
N GLY A 64 -7.01 -9.67 -5.49
CA GLY A 64 -5.76 -9.83 -6.20
C GLY A 64 -5.78 -9.09 -7.54
N GLY A 65 -5.16 -9.67 -8.55
CA GLY A 65 -5.04 -9.06 -9.87
C GLY A 65 -3.78 -9.52 -10.60
N GLU A 66 -3.07 -8.58 -11.19
CA GLU A 66 -1.84 -8.81 -11.95
C GLU A 66 -0.68 -9.25 -11.03
N VAL A 67 -0.13 -10.44 -11.29
CA VAL A 67 0.95 -11.02 -10.48
C VAL A 67 2.21 -10.15 -10.50
N ALA A 68 2.54 -9.54 -11.65
CA ALA A 68 3.72 -8.70 -11.79
C ALA A 68 3.65 -7.45 -10.90
N GLU A 69 2.48 -6.81 -10.86
CA GLU A 69 2.22 -5.62 -10.06
C GLU A 69 2.25 -5.95 -8.56
N GLY A 70 1.59 -7.03 -8.14
CA GLY A 70 1.64 -7.45 -6.74
C GLY A 70 3.06 -7.81 -6.28
N LEU A 71 3.86 -8.44 -7.15
CA LEU A 71 5.27 -8.74 -6.84
C LEU A 71 6.13 -7.46 -6.76
N ALA A 72 5.82 -6.43 -7.55
CA ALA A 72 6.51 -5.14 -7.46
C ALA A 72 6.22 -4.45 -6.11
N ILE A 73 4.97 -4.48 -5.65
CA ILE A 73 4.56 -3.99 -4.31
C ILE A 73 5.30 -4.75 -3.21
N TYR A 74 5.24 -6.09 -3.26
CA TYR A 74 5.94 -6.96 -2.30
C TYR A 74 7.43 -6.62 -2.21
N ASN A 75 8.10 -6.51 -3.36
CA ASN A 75 9.52 -6.19 -3.40
C ASN A 75 9.84 -4.78 -2.87
N ALA A 76 8.97 -3.79 -3.11
CA ALA A 76 9.14 -2.46 -2.54
C ALA A 76 9.07 -2.49 -1.00
N LEU A 77 8.08 -3.21 -0.46
CA LEU A 77 7.95 -3.42 0.99
C LEU A 77 9.17 -4.15 1.57
N CYS A 78 9.65 -5.21 0.91
CA CYS A 78 10.83 -5.96 1.37
C CYS A 78 12.14 -5.16 1.33
N ARG A 79 12.27 -4.18 0.43
CA ARG A 79 13.45 -3.30 0.37
C ARG A 79 13.47 -2.25 1.48
N HIS A 80 12.30 -1.94 2.05
CA HIS A 80 12.20 -0.93 3.10
C HIS A 80 12.73 -1.49 4.44
N LYS A 81 13.42 -0.66 5.24
CA LYS A 81 14.01 -1.08 6.52
C LYS A 81 12.99 -1.23 7.65
N ALA A 82 11.86 -0.56 7.54
CA ALA A 82 10.77 -0.64 8.51
C ALA A 82 10.21 -2.05 8.62
N LYS A 83 9.69 -2.39 9.80
CA LYS A 83 8.94 -3.61 10.02
C LYS A 83 7.59 -3.52 9.32
N VAL A 84 7.34 -4.42 8.37
CA VAL A 84 6.04 -4.52 7.70
C VAL A 84 5.08 -5.37 8.53
N LYS A 85 3.87 -4.88 8.78
CA LYS A 85 2.76 -5.60 9.42
C LYS A 85 1.58 -5.59 8.47
N THR A 86 1.04 -6.75 8.12
CA THR A 86 -0.12 -6.87 7.24
C THR A 86 -1.39 -7.18 8.03
N TYR A 87 -2.51 -6.61 7.60
CA TYR A 87 -3.84 -6.79 8.18
C TYR A 87 -4.81 -7.11 7.05
N CYS A 88 -5.50 -8.24 7.15
CA CYS A 88 -6.57 -8.60 6.22
C CYS A 88 -7.89 -8.07 6.78
N ASP A 89 -8.34 -6.91 6.29
CA ASP A 89 -9.54 -6.23 6.79
C ASP A 89 -10.84 -6.83 6.23
N GLY A 90 -10.74 -7.58 5.13
CA GLY A 90 -11.86 -8.34 4.57
C GLY A 90 -11.35 -9.63 3.94
N PHE A 91 -10.77 -9.50 2.75
CA PHE A 91 -10.18 -10.62 2.02
C PHE A 91 -8.82 -10.24 1.41
N ALA A 92 -7.91 -11.20 1.38
CA ALA A 92 -6.63 -11.11 0.70
C ALA A 92 -6.49 -12.36 -0.16
N CYS A 93 -6.85 -12.26 -1.45
CA CYS A 93 -6.92 -13.39 -2.36
C CYS A 93 -5.87 -13.29 -3.47
N SER A 94 -5.43 -14.44 -4.00
CA SER A 94 -4.49 -14.50 -5.13
C SER A 94 -3.20 -13.71 -4.85
N VAL A 95 -2.73 -12.83 -5.74
CA VAL A 95 -1.49 -12.06 -5.52
C VAL A 95 -1.54 -11.18 -4.27
N ALA A 96 -2.73 -10.79 -3.78
CA ALA A 96 -2.85 -10.02 -2.55
C ALA A 96 -2.55 -10.84 -1.27
N SER A 97 -2.46 -12.18 -1.35
CA SER A 97 -2.12 -13.05 -0.22
C SER A 97 -0.62 -13.36 -0.09
N VAL A 98 0.21 -12.79 -0.97
CA VAL A 98 1.65 -13.09 -1.09
C VAL A 98 2.50 -12.07 -0.33
#